data_AF-A0A1F7Z051-F1
#
_entry.id   AF-A0A1F7Z051-F1
#
_cell.length_a   1.000
_cell.length_b   1.000
_cell.length_c   1.000
_cell.angle_alpha   90.00
_cell.angle_beta   90.00
_cell.angle_gamma   90.00
#
_symmetry.space_group_name_H-M   'P 1'
#
loop_
_entity.id
_entity.type
_entity.pdbx_description
1 polymer ?
#
loop_
_entity_poly.entity_id
_entity_poly.type
_entity_poly.pdbx_seq_one_letter_code
_entity_poly.pdbx_strand_id
1 'polypeptide(L)'
;MVVGKVPTTEPGALAEIPIRLVTSEPRGIHSISLSFFKDGNKIGDTTTTKFTLISPPSINIFARFLFDDTHDISVEMYDGMTRVTKFQNLSFIDGVLSIEQIKGVIPNRDYRFVLTKPFYLSKSREAKLLVGTTNIHFGILLPLDVSPDGELNLKDLAAFSVNPFNAIMNIIAHGP
;
A
#
# COMPACT_ATOMS: atom_id res chain seq x y z
N MET A 1 -3.82 -21.08 -20.69
CA MET A 1 -3.80 -22.44 -20.10
C MET A 1 -2.38 -22.73 -19.65
N VAL A 2 -2.12 -22.86 -18.35
CA VAL A 2 -0.78 -23.19 -17.84
C VAL A 2 -0.77 -24.69 -17.57
N VAL A 3 0.07 -25.44 -18.29
CA VAL A 3 0.36 -26.84 -18.01
C VAL A 3 1.61 -26.85 -17.13
N GLY A 4 1.42 -26.99 -15.83
CA GLY A 4 2.54 -27.22 -14.90
C GLY A 4 3.06 -28.65 -15.05
N LYS A 5 4.37 -28.84 -15.12
CA LYS A 5 4.98 -30.18 -15.11
C LYS A 5 4.98 -30.69 -13.66
N VAL A 6 4.40 -31.87 -13.45
CA VAL A 6 4.48 -32.56 -12.15
C VAL A 6 5.95 -33.01 -11.95
N PRO A 7 6.59 -32.69 -10.82
CA PRO A 7 7.94 -33.16 -10.54
C PRO A 7 7.96 -34.69 -10.39
N THR A 8 9.09 -35.33 -10.70
CA THR A 8 9.29 -36.75 -10.43
C THR A 8 9.17 -36.99 -8.92
N THR A 9 8.35 -37.96 -8.54
CA THR A 9 7.98 -38.23 -7.14
C THR A 9 8.07 -39.73 -6.87
N GLU A 10 8.44 -40.09 -5.64
CA GLU A 10 8.43 -41.49 -5.19
C GLU A 10 7.03 -41.89 -4.70
N PRO A 11 6.69 -43.20 -4.71
CA PRO A 11 5.43 -43.69 -4.16
C PRO A 11 5.22 -43.22 -2.71
N GLY A 12 4.08 -42.58 -2.44
CA GLY A 12 3.73 -42.06 -1.11
C GLY A 12 4.35 -40.70 -0.76
N ALA A 13 5.22 -40.15 -1.61
CA ALA A 13 5.79 -38.82 -1.41
C ALA A 13 4.76 -37.71 -1.70
N LEU A 14 4.79 -36.66 -0.88
CA LEU A 14 4.02 -35.44 -1.14
C LEU A 14 4.74 -34.57 -2.17
N ALA A 15 3.97 -33.95 -3.07
CA ALA A 15 4.48 -33.10 -4.12
C ALA A 15 3.69 -31.79 -4.17
N GLU A 16 4.41 -30.67 -4.22
CA GLU A 16 3.82 -29.34 -4.40
C GLU A 16 3.98 -28.90 -5.85
N ILE A 17 2.89 -28.43 -6.45
CA ILE A 17 2.88 -27.93 -7.82
C ILE A 17 2.46 -26.46 -7.80
N PRO A 18 3.39 -25.52 -8.00
CA PRO A 18 3.04 -24.10 -8.00
C PRO A 18 2.22 -23.78 -9.25
N ILE A 19 1.01 -23.25 -9.04
CA ILE A 19 0.12 -22.82 -10.12
C ILE A 19 0.11 -21.29 -10.12
N ARG A 20 0.56 -20.70 -11.23
CA ARG A 20 0.46 -19.25 -11.44
C ARG A 20 -0.78 -18.94 -12.28
N LEU A 21 -1.75 -18.28 -11.66
CA LEU A 21 -2.94 -17.78 -12.33
C LEU A 21 -2.76 -16.29 -12.65
N VAL A 22 -3.04 -15.91 -13.90
CA VAL A 22 -3.16 -14.51 -14.31
C VAL A 22 -4.63 -14.26 -14.58
N THR A 23 -5.23 -13.37 -13.79
CA THR A 23 -6.65 -13.03 -13.89
C THR A 23 -6.82 -11.69 -14.59
N SER A 24 -7.74 -11.63 -15.56
CA SER A 24 -8.27 -10.39 -16.14
C SER A 24 -9.73 -10.21 -15.69
N GLU A 25 -10.31 -9.03 -15.95
CA GLU A 25 -11.77 -8.86 -15.88
C GLU A 25 -12.48 -9.96 -16.70
N PRO A 26 -13.69 -10.42 -16.31
CA PRO A 26 -14.59 -9.82 -15.32
C PRO A 26 -14.45 -10.35 -13.87
N ARG A 27 -14.78 -9.48 -12.90
CA ARG A 27 -14.91 -9.80 -11.47
C ARG A 27 -15.97 -10.87 -11.19
N GLY A 28 -15.89 -11.50 -10.02
CA GLY A 28 -16.91 -12.43 -9.53
C GLY A 28 -16.38 -13.78 -9.07
N ILE A 29 -17.28 -14.76 -8.96
CA ILE A 29 -16.95 -16.13 -8.58
C ILE A 29 -16.47 -16.88 -9.83
N HIS A 30 -15.25 -17.39 -9.76
CA HIS A 30 -14.62 -18.17 -10.79
C HIS A 30 -14.34 -19.58 -10.27
N SER A 31 -14.36 -20.57 -11.16
CA SER A 31 -14.00 -21.95 -10.83
C SER A 31 -12.80 -22.40 -11.65
N ILE A 32 -11.80 -22.96 -10.97
CA ILE A 32 -10.70 -23.68 -11.61
C ILE A 32 -10.91 -25.17 -11.35
N SER A 33 -10.81 -25.95 -12.42
CA SER A 33 -10.81 -27.41 -12.37
C SER A 33 -9.40 -27.90 -12.68
N LEU A 34 -8.83 -28.69 -11.77
CA LEU A 34 -7.52 -29.31 -11.90
C LEU A 34 -7.72 -30.80 -12.21
N SER A 35 -7.00 -31.30 -13.21
CA SER A 35 -7.03 -32.72 -13.58
C SER A 35 -5.61 -33.16 -13.91
N PHE A 36 -5.23 -34.33 -13.41
CA PHE A 36 -3.92 -34.91 -13.65
C PHE A 36 -4.00 -35.90 -14.81
N PHE A 37 -2.94 -35.94 -15.61
CA PHE A 37 -2.81 -36.86 -16.73
C PHE A 37 -1.45 -37.54 -16.67
N LYS A 38 -1.43 -38.83 -16.96
CA LYS A 38 -0.23 -39.63 -17.17
C LYS A 38 -0.36 -40.38 -18.48
N ASP A 39 0.61 -40.21 -19.38
CA ASP A 39 0.65 -40.87 -20.68
C ASP A 39 -0.65 -40.68 -21.50
N GLY A 40 -1.24 -39.48 -21.44
CA GLY A 40 -2.49 -39.13 -22.12
C GLY A 40 -3.76 -39.58 -21.40
N ASN A 41 -3.67 -40.41 -20.35
CA ASN A 41 -4.80 -40.87 -19.57
C ASN A 41 -5.00 -40.02 -18.33
N LYS A 42 -6.25 -39.63 -18.04
CA LYS A 42 -6.59 -38.92 -16.81
C LYS A 42 -6.33 -39.84 -15.61
N ILE A 43 -5.62 -39.33 -14.61
CA ILE A 43 -5.36 -40.02 -13.35
C ILE A 43 -6.01 -39.23 -12.21
N GLY A 44 -6.78 -39.92 -11.37
CA GLY A 44 -7.50 -39.33 -10.26
C GLY A 44 -8.71 -38.47 -10.67
N ASP A 45 -9.39 -37.95 -9.65
CA ASP A 45 -10.58 -37.12 -9.84
C ASP A 45 -10.24 -35.68 -10.25
N THR A 46 -11.21 -35.01 -10.88
CA THR A 46 -11.09 -33.57 -11.13
C THR A 46 -11.42 -32.83 -9.84
N THR A 47 -10.47 -32.04 -9.34
CA THR A 47 -10.72 -31.15 -8.22
C THR A 47 -11.16 -29.78 -8.75
N THR A 48 -12.36 -29.34 -8.39
CA THR A 48 -12.86 -28.01 -8.72
C THR A 48 -12.83 -27.13 -7.49
N THR A 49 -12.09 -26.01 -7.58
CA THR A 49 -12.02 -24.98 -6.54
C THR A 49 -12.64 -23.70 -7.06
N LYS A 50 -13.47 -23.06 -6.23
CA LYS A 50 -14.01 -21.72 -6.49
C LYS A 50 -13.12 -20.68 -5.82
N PHE A 51 -12.91 -19.57 -6.51
CA PHE A 51 -12.25 -18.39 -5.96
C PHE A 51 -13.01 -17.12 -6.38
N THR A 52 -12.90 -16.07 -5.58
CA THR A 52 -13.56 -14.79 -5.88
C THR A 52 -12.52 -13.78 -6.34
N LEU A 53 -12.71 -13.26 -7.55
CA LEU A 53 -11.92 -12.15 -8.06
C LEU A 53 -12.57 -10.84 -7.60
N ILE A 54 -11.93 -10.20 -6.62
CA ILE A 54 -12.36 -8.90 -6.06
C ILE A 54 -11.64 -7.74 -6.74
N SER A 55 -12.26 -6.57 -6.73
CA SER A 55 -11.66 -5.34 -7.23
C SER A 55 -10.46 -4.95 -6.36
N PRO A 56 -9.38 -4.43 -6.96
CA PRO A 56 -8.33 -3.78 -6.19
C PRO A 56 -8.91 -2.61 -5.38
N PRO A 57 -8.57 -2.47 -4.10
CA PRO A 57 -9.09 -1.41 -3.26
C PRO A 57 -8.52 -0.04 -3.64
N SER A 58 -9.19 1.01 -3.19
CA SER A 58 -8.76 2.41 -3.33
C SER A 58 -8.73 3.08 -1.97
N ILE A 59 -7.93 4.14 -1.83
CA ILE A 59 -7.94 4.98 -0.62
C ILE A 59 -8.05 6.45 -0.98
N ASN A 60 -8.81 7.18 -0.16
CA ASN A 60 -8.82 8.63 -0.13
C ASN A 60 -8.19 9.08 1.18
N ILE A 61 -7.21 9.96 1.08
CA ILE A 61 -6.45 10.50 2.20
C ILE A 61 -6.83 11.96 2.36
N PHE A 62 -7.20 12.34 3.57
CA PHE A 62 -7.61 13.69 3.93
C PHE A 62 -6.58 14.29 4.89
N ALA A 63 -5.96 15.39 4.47
CA ALA A 63 -4.96 16.11 5.25
C ALA A 63 -4.98 17.60 4.91
N ARG A 64 -4.45 18.41 5.83
CA ARG A 64 -4.18 19.84 5.62
C ARG A 64 -2.73 20.11 5.95
N PHE A 65 -2.08 20.96 5.15
CA PHE A 65 -0.71 21.39 5.36
C PHE A 65 -0.73 22.86 5.79
N LEU A 66 0.07 23.21 6.78
CA LEU A 66 0.09 24.56 7.33
C LEU A 66 1.23 25.35 6.68
N PHE A 67 0.90 26.40 5.91
CA PHE A 67 1.86 27.33 5.27
C PHE A 67 2.62 26.80 4.04
N ASP A 68 2.25 25.65 3.48
CA ASP A 68 2.93 25.09 2.29
C ASP A 68 1.94 24.54 1.27
N ASP A 69 2.48 24.22 0.10
CA ASP A 69 1.78 23.62 -1.01
C ASP A 69 1.36 22.17 -0.75
N THR A 70 0.57 21.62 -1.67
CA THR A 70 0.01 20.29 -1.57
C THR A 70 0.79 19.24 -2.39
N HIS A 71 2.08 19.46 -2.70
CA HIS A 71 2.91 18.55 -3.51
C HIS A 71 3.99 17.82 -2.69
N ASP A 72 4.76 16.95 -3.37
CA ASP A 72 5.88 16.16 -2.81
C ASP A 72 5.53 15.29 -1.62
N ILE A 73 4.32 14.74 -1.65
CA ILE A 73 3.81 13.90 -0.58
C ILE A 73 4.14 12.44 -0.87
N SER A 74 4.52 11.72 0.18
CA SER A 74 4.68 10.27 0.15
C SER A 74 3.73 9.61 1.12
N VAL A 75 3.20 8.46 0.70
CA VAL A 75 2.33 7.60 1.51
C VAL A 75 2.95 6.21 1.54
N GLU A 76 3.25 5.74 2.73
CA GLU A 76 3.73 4.38 2.97
C GLU A 76 2.64 3.58 3.69
N MET A 77 2.46 2.32 3.30
CA MET A 77 1.52 1.42 3.95
C MET A 77 2.28 0.21 4.50
N TYR A 78 1.94 -0.17 5.72
CA TYR A 78 2.59 -1.25 6.47
C TYR A 78 1.56 -2.28 6.95
N ASP A 79 1.94 -3.55 6.85
CA ASP A 79 1.29 -4.67 7.52
C ASP A 79 2.19 -5.06 8.71
N GLY A 80 1.78 -4.63 9.90
CA GLY A 80 2.63 -4.64 11.09
C GLY A 80 3.91 -3.79 10.89
N MET A 81 5.07 -4.45 10.95
CA MET A 81 6.38 -3.82 10.75
C MET A 81 6.86 -3.84 9.30
N THR A 82 6.19 -4.60 8.43
CA THR A 82 6.61 -4.81 7.04
C THR A 82 5.97 -3.78 6.14
N ARG A 83 6.78 -3.01 5.41
CA ARG A 83 6.26 -2.10 4.39
C ARG A 83 5.73 -2.90 3.20
N VAL A 84 4.47 -2.72 2.87
CA VAL A 84 3.79 -3.41 1.76
C VAL A 84 3.76 -2.58 0.49
N THR A 85 3.63 -1.25 0.59
CA THR A 85 3.67 -0.36 -0.58
C THR A 85 4.15 1.04 -0.19
N LYS A 86 4.64 1.78 -1.19
CA LYS A 86 5.05 3.18 -1.08
C LYS A 86 4.63 3.93 -2.35
N PHE A 87 3.96 5.05 -2.15
CA PHE A 87 3.56 6.00 -3.19
C PHE A 87 4.31 7.30 -2.94
N GLN A 88 4.84 7.93 -3.99
CA GLN A 88 5.68 9.13 -3.91
C GLN A 88 5.25 10.15 -4.96
N ASN A 89 5.72 11.39 -4.78
CA ASN A 89 5.47 12.52 -5.69
C ASN A 89 3.96 12.73 -5.89
N LEU A 90 3.21 12.59 -4.81
CA LEU A 90 1.76 12.75 -4.79
C LEU A 90 1.39 14.19 -4.50
N SER A 91 0.21 14.58 -4.96
CA SER A 91 -0.36 15.88 -4.66
C SER A 91 -1.78 15.79 -4.14
N PHE A 92 -2.13 16.68 -3.21
CA PHE A 92 -3.50 16.84 -2.73
C PHE A 92 -4.21 17.88 -3.58
N ILE A 93 -5.44 17.55 -3.98
CA ILE A 93 -6.36 18.45 -4.68
C ILE A 93 -7.52 18.70 -3.70
N ASP A 94 -7.77 19.97 -3.38
CA ASP A 94 -8.82 20.38 -2.44
C ASP A 94 -8.77 19.66 -1.08
N GLY A 95 -7.56 19.36 -0.60
CA GLY A 95 -7.35 18.67 0.69
C GLY A 95 -7.58 17.16 0.66
N VAL A 96 -7.68 16.57 -0.54
CA VAL A 96 -7.83 15.12 -0.75
C VAL A 96 -6.76 14.58 -1.70
N LEU A 97 -6.22 13.42 -1.37
CA LEU A 97 -5.39 12.61 -2.24
C LEU A 97 -6.07 11.25 -2.46
N SER A 98 -6.32 10.90 -3.72
CA SER A 98 -6.91 9.61 -4.09
C SER A 98 -5.85 8.70 -4.69
N ILE A 99 -5.74 7.49 -4.15
CA ILE A 99 -4.89 6.43 -4.70
C ILE A 99 -5.78 5.26 -5.10
N GLU A 100 -5.87 5.02 -6.39
CA GLU A 100 -6.74 4.01 -6.96
C GLU A 100 -5.99 2.71 -7.30
N GLN A 101 -6.76 1.62 -7.34
CA GLN A 101 -6.30 0.32 -7.83
C GLN A 101 -5.05 -0.22 -7.11
N ILE A 102 -5.04 -0.18 -5.78
CA ILE A 102 -3.90 -0.62 -4.98
C ILE A 102 -3.74 -2.14 -5.13
N LYS A 103 -2.58 -2.57 -5.63
CA LYS A 103 -2.25 -3.98 -5.86
C LYS A 103 -1.33 -4.53 -4.77
N GLY A 104 -1.29 -5.85 -4.65
CA GLY A 104 -0.40 -6.53 -3.70
C GLY A 104 -0.86 -6.42 -2.25
N VAL A 105 -2.14 -6.14 -2.03
CA VAL A 105 -2.75 -5.89 -0.72
C VAL A 105 -3.96 -6.79 -0.52
N ILE A 106 -4.23 -7.12 0.73
CA ILE A 106 -5.37 -7.96 1.12
C ILE A 106 -6.45 -7.04 1.71
N PRO A 107 -7.63 -6.93 1.08
CA PRO A 107 -8.76 -6.19 1.64
C PRO A 107 -9.30 -6.79 2.95
N ASN A 108 -10.06 -5.97 3.67
CA ASN A 108 -10.63 -6.20 5.01
C ASN A 108 -9.59 -6.50 6.10
N ARG A 109 -8.34 -6.09 5.90
CA ARG A 109 -7.25 -6.15 6.88
C ARG A 109 -6.88 -4.74 7.36
N ASP A 110 -6.42 -4.64 8.60
CA ASP A 110 -5.91 -3.40 9.19
C ASP A 110 -4.48 -3.13 8.72
N TYR A 111 -4.22 -1.90 8.28
CA TYR A 111 -2.90 -1.44 7.86
C TYR A 111 -2.54 -0.14 8.57
N ARG A 112 -1.24 0.10 8.74
CA ARG A 112 -0.71 1.37 9.19
C ARG A 112 -0.26 2.19 7.99
N PHE A 113 -0.86 3.36 7.83
CA PHE A 113 -0.56 4.33 6.78
C PHE A 113 0.30 5.44 7.37
N VAL A 114 1.40 5.78 6.71
CA VAL A 114 2.31 6.85 7.11
C VAL A 114 2.33 7.89 6.00
N LEU A 115 1.97 9.11 6.34
CA LEU A 115 1.99 10.27 5.46
C LEU A 115 3.22 11.11 5.79
N THR A 116 4.05 11.37 4.78
CA THR A 116 5.26 12.18 4.90
C THR A 116 5.29 13.27 3.83
N LYS A 117 5.85 14.42 4.20
CA LYS A 117 6.17 15.53 3.31
C LYS A 117 7.48 16.14 3.81
N PRO A 118 8.42 16.54 2.95
CA PRO A 118 9.64 17.21 3.38
C PRO A 118 9.32 18.42 4.26
N PHE A 119 10.11 18.62 5.33
CA PHE A 119 9.94 19.69 6.31
C PHE A 119 8.73 19.60 7.24
N TYR A 120 7.95 18.52 7.14
CA TYR A 120 6.77 18.27 7.95
C TYR A 120 6.92 17.03 8.80
N LEU A 121 6.36 17.10 10.01
CA LEU A 121 6.26 15.92 10.86
C LEU A 121 5.41 14.85 10.20
N SER A 122 6.00 13.66 10.11
CA SER A 122 5.28 12.48 9.65
C SER A 122 4.09 12.19 10.54
N LYS A 123 3.02 11.67 9.94
CA LYS A 123 1.87 11.17 10.71
C LYS A 123 1.55 9.76 10.31
N SER A 124 1.13 8.96 11.29
CA SER A 124 0.65 7.61 11.06
C SER A 124 -0.81 7.44 11.48
N ARG A 125 -1.53 6.58 10.78
CA ARG A 125 -2.91 6.19 11.06
C ARG A 125 -3.09 4.71 10.79
N GLU A 126 -3.79 4.02 11.69
CA GLU A 126 -4.25 2.66 11.44
C GLU A 126 -5.67 2.71 10.88
N ALA A 127 -5.91 1.98 9.80
CA ALA A 127 -7.23 1.88 9.19
C ALA A 127 -7.41 0.52 8.51
N LYS A 128 -8.67 0.06 8.49
CA LYS A 128 -9.07 -1.13 7.76
C LYS A 128 -9.21 -0.83 6.27
N LEU A 129 -8.42 -1.49 5.43
CA LEU A 129 -8.51 -1.35 3.97
C LEU A 129 -9.73 -2.11 3.45
N LEU A 130 -10.76 -1.40 3.02
CA LEU A 130 -12.00 -1.99 2.49
C LEU A 130 -11.80 -2.54 1.07
N VAL A 131 -12.69 -3.42 0.61
CA VAL A 131 -12.71 -3.92 -0.80
C VAL A 131 -12.96 -2.80 -1.81
N GLY A 132 -13.63 -1.71 -1.39
CA GLY A 132 -13.86 -0.51 -2.19
C GLY A 132 -12.91 0.63 -1.80
N THR A 133 -13.49 1.81 -1.57
CA THR A 133 -12.73 3.00 -1.16
C THR A 133 -12.66 3.12 0.36
N THR A 134 -11.46 3.32 0.89
CA THR A 134 -11.22 3.60 2.30
C THR A 134 -10.88 5.08 2.50
N ASN A 135 -11.57 5.76 3.41
CA ASN A 135 -11.29 7.16 3.74
C ASN A 135 -10.40 7.23 4.99
N ILE A 136 -9.29 7.95 4.92
CA ILE A 136 -8.30 8.04 6.00
C ILE A 136 -8.01 9.51 6.32
N HIS A 137 -8.22 9.91 7.58
CA HIS A 137 -8.06 11.30 8.01
C HIS A 137 -6.80 11.48 8.87
N PHE A 138 -5.81 12.20 8.34
CA PHE A 138 -4.56 12.53 9.04
C PHE A 138 -4.63 13.89 9.77
N GLY A 139 -5.58 14.73 9.41
CA GLY A 139 -5.74 16.08 9.97
C GLY A 139 -4.65 17.03 9.48
N ILE A 140 -4.25 17.97 10.34
CA ILE A 140 -3.27 19.01 9.98
C ILE A 140 -1.84 18.50 10.21
N LEU A 141 -0.97 18.56 9.22
CA LEU A 141 0.47 18.29 9.34
C LEU A 141 1.19 19.60 9.69
N LEU A 142 2.19 19.50 10.57
CA LEU A 142 2.92 20.65 11.11
C LEU A 142 4.33 20.75 10.49
N PRO A 143 4.73 21.92 10.01
CA PRO A 143 6.06 22.16 9.42
C PRO A 143 7.11 22.37 10.52
N LEU A 144 7.42 21.31 11.27
CA LEU A 144 8.32 21.37 12.44
C LEU A 144 9.50 20.40 12.32
N ASP A 145 9.73 19.83 11.14
CA ASP A 145 10.80 18.87 10.86
C ASP A 145 11.86 19.53 9.96
N VAL A 146 12.68 20.42 10.53
CA VAL A 146 13.62 21.22 9.72
C VAL A 146 14.81 20.37 9.23
N SER A 147 15.04 19.21 9.84
CA SER A 147 16.13 18.28 9.55
C SER A 147 15.80 17.14 8.57
N PRO A 148 14.78 17.36 7.72
CA PRO A 148 13.86 16.38 7.10
C PRO A 148 14.10 14.89 7.46
N ASP A 149 14.03 14.55 8.74
CA ASP A 149 14.20 13.17 9.21
C ASP A 149 12.87 12.47 9.55
N GLY A 150 11.76 13.21 9.52
CA GLY A 150 10.41 12.74 9.78
C GLY A 150 10.03 12.73 11.26
N GLU A 151 10.92 13.17 12.16
CA GLU A 151 10.76 13.15 13.62
C GLU A 151 10.90 14.56 14.23
N LEU A 152 10.45 14.74 15.48
CA LEU A 152 10.80 15.94 16.25
C LEU A 152 12.08 15.64 17.01
N ASN A 153 13.21 16.15 16.54
CA ASN A 153 14.49 15.97 17.23
C ASN A 153 14.94 17.25 17.97
N LEU A 154 15.97 17.13 18.82
CA LEU A 154 16.49 18.26 19.61
C LEU A 154 17.09 19.38 18.73
N LYS A 155 17.51 19.07 17.50
CA LYS A 155 17.97 20.07 16.54
C LYS A 155 16.81 20.87 15.97
N ASP A 156 15.66 20.24 15.72
CA ASP A 156 14.44 20.94 15.28
C ASP A 156 13.93 21.90 16.36
N LEU A 157 13.94 21.46 17.63
CA LEU A 157 13.58 22.30 18.78
C LEU A 157 14.54 23.49 18.96
N ALA A 158 15.85 23.27 18.83
CA ALA A 158 16.84 24.34 18.93
C ALA A 158 16.71 25.34 17.76
N ALA A 159 16.49 24.86 16.54
CA ALA A 159 16.27 25.71 15.37
C ALA A 159 15.02 26.59 15.53
N PHE A 160 13.93 26.03 16.04
CA PHE A 160 12.69 26.75 16.28
C PHE A 160 12.80 27.74 17.46
N SER A 161 13.55 27.39 18.52
CA SER A 161 13.72 28.26 19.70
C SER A 161 14.65 29.44 19.46
N VAL A 162 15.65 29.31 18.59
CA VAL A 162 16.63 30.38 18.33
C VAL A 162 16.05 31.43 17.38
N ASN A 163 15.26 31.02 16.39
CA ASN A 163 14.64 31.99 15.47
C ASN A 163 13.40 31.41 14.77
N PRO A 164 12.22 31.42 15.43
CA PRO A 164 11.02 30.76 14.92
C PRO A 164 10.55 31.34 13.58
N PHE A 165 10.75 32.65 13.37
CA PHE A 165 10.39 33.32 12.11
C PHE A 165 11.29 32.88 10.95
N ASN A 166 12.61 32.78 11.14
CA ASN A 166 13.52 32.34 10.08
C ASN A 166 13.38 30.84 9.76
N ALA A 167 13.08 30.00 10.77
CA ALA A 167 12.80 28.58 10.54
C ALA A 167 11.55 28.40 9.66
N ILE A 168 10.47 29.13 9.95
CA ILE A 168 9.25 29.13 9.13
C ILE A 168 9.51 29.73 7.74
N MET A 169 10.27 30.82 7.64
CA MET A 169 10.62 31.43 6.35
C MET A 169 11.50 30.54 5.48
N ASN A 170 12.39 29.72 6.04
CA ASN A 170 13.17 28.76 5.27
C ASN A 170 12.30 27.64 4.70
N ILE A 171 11.27 27.20 5.43
CA ILE A 171 10.29 26.24 4.94
C ILE A 171 9.47 26.85 3.79
N ILE A 172 9.05 28.11 3.92
CA ILE A 172 8.31 28.83 2.87
C ILE A 172 9.21 29.15 1.65
N ALA A 173 10.50 29.43 1.86
CA ALA A 173 11.44 29.82 0.80
C ALA A 173 12.10 28.63 0.06
N HIS A 174 12.07 27.43 0.63
CA HIS A 174 12.60 26.20 0.02
C HIS A 174 11.52 25.14 -0.23
N GLY A 175 10.25 25.44 0.08
CA GLY A 175 9.11 24.76 -0.55
C GLY A 175 9.10 25.14 -2.04
N PRO A 176 9.10 24.17 -2.97
CA PRO A 176 9.09 24.45 -4.41
C PRO A 176 7.83 25.21 -4.87
#